data_AF-A0ABD7LGS9-F1
#
_entry.id   AF-A0ABD7LGS9-F1
#
_cell.length_a   1.000
_cell.length_b   1.000
_cell.length_c   1.000
_cell.angle_alpha   90.00
_cell.angle_beta   90.00
_cell.angle_gamma   90.00
#
_symmetry.space_group_name_H-M   'P 1'
#
loop_
_entity.id
_entity.type
_entity.pdbx_description
1 polymer ?
#
loop_
_entity_poly.entity_id
_entity_poly.type
_entity_poly.pdbx_seq_one_letter_code
_entity_poly.pdbx_strand_id
1 'polypeptide(L)'
;MVSVEEQDLEPTIYWEAHPEDILDDGVHRYSEITGVAGSLRELDLTNIEQPLQDVRDFLTLQYKKRFELHPRLFEETVASVFRDRGFHARVTSYSGDGGIDIILERPGETVGVQVKRYKDAISAEQIRSLAGALFIGGFTKGVFVTTSRFQPGGAEVSALASVRGMAIELLDAPRFFDELKIAQRSRFAEQDFDRYYALGFSRFE
;
A
#
# COMPACT_ATOMS: atom_id res chain seq x y z
N MET A 1 2.37 -50.45 34.29
CA MET A 1 1.57 -49.26 34.65
C MET A 1 2.43 -48.48 35.64
N VAL A 2 2.90 -47.26 35.39
CA VAL A 2 2.45 -46.17 34.52
C VAL A 2 3.70 -45.49 33.96
N SER A 3 3.68 -45.17 32.67
CA SER A 3 4.66 -44.34 31.98
C SER A 3 3.96 -43.07 31.51
N VAL A 4 4.40 -41.91 31.97
CA VAL A 4 4.34 -40.61 31.28
C VAL A 4 5.44 -39.73 31.92
N GLU A 5 6.52 -39.47 31.18
CA GLU A 5 7.41 -38.33 31.47
C GLU A 5 6.97 -37.20 30.55
N GLU A 6 6.55 -36.10 31.16
CA GLU A 6 6.15 -34.85 30.53
C GLU A 6 7.44 -34.05 30.30
N GLN A 7 7.90 -33.96 29.04
CA GLN A 7 9.00 -33.07 28.67
C GLN A 7 8.43 -31.71 28.25
N ASP A 8 8.62 -30.73 29.13
CA ASP A 8 8.53 -29.31 28.82
C ASP A 8 9.58 -28.95 27.75
N LEU A 9 9.13 -28.58 26.56
CA LEU A 9 9.96 -27.97 25.52
C LEU A 9 9.62 -26.47 25.43
N GLU A 10 10.33 -25.66 26.22
CA GLU A 10 10.47 -24.23 25.98
C GLU A 10 11.50 -24.02 24.84
N PRO A 11 11.17 -23.38 23.70
CA PRO A 11 12.15 -23.11 22.66
C PRO A 11 13.03 -21.92 23.07
N THR A 12 14.26 -22.21 23.47
CA THR A 12 15.30 -21.18 23.66
C THR A 12 15.81 -20.70 22.29
N ILE A 13 15.53 -19.44 21.95
CA ILE A 13 16.04 -18.79 20.73
C ILE A 13 17.37 -18.11 21.08
N TYR A 14 18.47 -18.61 20.52
CA TYR A 14 19.78 -17.92 20.52
C TYR A 14 20.08 -17.40 19.12
N TRP A 15 20.19 -16.08 18.97
CA TRP A 15 20.89 -15.46 17.84
C TRP A 15 21.85 -14.42 18.43
N GLU A 16 23.16 -14.65 18.31
CA GLU A 16 24.18 -13.61 18.48
C GLU A 16 24.52 -13.05 17.09
N ALA A 17 24.56 -11.72 16.94
CA ALA A 17 24.84 -11.05 15.68
C ALA A 17 26.32 -11.24 15.28
N HIS A 18 26.58 -11.46 13.98
CA HIS A 18 27.92 -11.64 13.45
C HIS A 18 28.66 -10.30 13.33
N PRO A 19 29.99 -10.25 13.58
CA PRO A 19 30.75 -8.99 13.65
C PRO A 19 30.80 -8.20 12.34
N GLU A 20 30.59 -8.85 11.20
CA GLU A 20 30.50 -8.19 9.89
C GLU A 20 29.24 -7.32 9.68
N ASP A 21 28.23 -7.41 10.55
CA ASP A 21 26.97 -6.63 10.46
C ASP A 21 27.01 -5.29 11.23
N ILE A 22 28.20 -4.87 11.71
CA ILE A 22 28.38 -3.68 12.53
C ILE A 22 29.22 -2.65 11.78
N LEU A 23 28.56 -1.60 11.29
CA LEU A 23 29.22 -0.36 10.89
C LEU A 23 29.23 0.59 12.10
N ASP A 24 30.44 0.84 12.62
CA ASP A 24 30.70 1.70 13.78
C ASP A 24 31.57 2.88 13.30
N ASP A 25 30.94 4.06 13.13
CA ASP A 25 31.63 5.29 12.70
C ASP A 25 32.13 6.13 13.90
N GLY A 26 32.11 5.57 15.11
CA GLY A 26 32.54 6.23 16.33
C GLY A 26 31.52 7.23 16.89
N VAL A 27 30.38 7.44 16.22
CA VAL A 27 29.27 8.27 16.71
C VAL A 27 27.98 7.45 16.82
N HIS A 28 27.79 6.45 15.96
CA HIS A 28 26.61 5.60 15.93
C HIS A 28 26.94 4.12 15.72
N ARG A 29 26.32 3.25 16.53
CA ARG A 29 26.29 1.80 16.33
C ARG A 29 24.98 1.40 15.66
N TYR A 30 25.06 1.01 14.39
CA TYR A 30 23.93 0.38 13.69
C TYR A 30 24.24 -1.11 13.50
N SER A 31 23.32 -1.96 13.97
CA SER A 31 23.08 -3.24 13.32
C SER A 31 21.96 -2.98 12.32
N GLU A 32 22.19 -3.27 11.04
CA GLU A 32 21.23 -3.01 9.95
C GLU A 32 19.87 -3.70 10.18
N ILE A 33 19.83 -4.69 11.07
CA ILE A 33 18.61 -5.42 11.44
C ILE A 33 18.05 -4.97 12.81
N THR A 34 18.92 -4.58 13.75
CA THR A 34 18.49 -4.23 15.13
C THR A 34 18.09 -2.76 15.29
N GLY A 35 18.59 -1.84 14.45
CA GLY A 35 18.19 -0.42 14.51
C GLY A 35 16.70 -0.20 14.20
N VAL A 36 16.18 -0.95 13.22
CA VAL A 36 14.76 -0.90 12.84
C VAL A 36 13.90 -1.69 13.84
N ALA A 37 14.40 -2.82 14.35
CA ALA A 37 13.68 -3.65 15.32
C ALA A 37 13.60 -3.03 16.72
N GLY A 38 14.64 -2.32 17.18
CA GLY A 38 14.68 -1.67 18.50
C GLY A 38 13.90 -0.36 18.58
N SER A 39 13.55 0.23 17.43
CA SER A 39 12.78 1.48 17.32
C SER A 39 11.30 1.26 17.07
N LEU A 40 10.85 0.01 17.02
CA LEU A 40 9.43 -0.36 17.06
C LEU A 40 8.88 -0.05 18.46
N ARG A 41 8.85 1.25 18.82
CA ARG A 41 7.77 1.78 19.66
C ARG A 41 6.48 1.23 19.04
N GLU A 42 5.61 0.65 19.84
CA GLU A 42 4.29 0.23 19.38
C GLU A 42 3.64 1.40 18.66
N LEU A 43 3.67 1.36 17.33
CA LEU A 43 3.13 2.41 16.49
C LEU A 43 1.62 2.32 16.65
N ASP A 44 0.99 3.39 17.16
CA ASP A 44 -0.45 3.42 17.30
C ASP A 44 -1.07 3.61 15.91
N LEU A 45 -1.41 2.48 15.29
CA LEU A 45 -2.00 2.43 13.95
C LEU A 45 -3.39 3.08 13.87
N THR A 46 -4.00 3.39 15.02
CA THR A 46 -5.31 4.06 15.09
C THR A 46 -5.18 5.59 15.16
N ASN A 47 -4.01 6.11 15.54
CA ASN A 47 -3.77 7.54 15.65
C ASN A 47 -3.48 8.17 14.28
N ILE A 48 -4.40 8.99 13.78
CA ILE A 48 -4.27 9.66 12.48
C ILE A 48 -3.11 10.68 12.40
N GLU A 49 -2.57 11.11 13.54
CA GLU A 49 -1.46 12.07 13.61
C GLU A 49 -0.09 11.38 13.49
N GLN A 50 -0.06 10.05 13.38
CA GLN A 50 1.19 9.31 13.22
C GLN A 50 1.97 9.81 11.98
N PRO A 51 3.28 10.10 12.08
CA PRO A 51 4.09 10.47 10.95
C PRO A 51 3.99 9.45 9.80
N LEU A 52 3.71 9.96 8.60
CA LEU A 52 3.39 9.12 7.46
C LEU A 52 4.56 8.22 7.02
N GLN A 53 5.80 8.68 7.22
CA GLN A 53 6.98 7.87 6.93
C GLN A 53 7.06 6.63 7.83
N ASP A 54 6.83 6.79 9.14
CA ASP A 54 6.84 5.67 10.08
C ASP A 54 5.75 4.64 9.73
N VAL A 55 4.57 5.10 9.31
CA VAL A 55 3.48 4.22 8.85
C VAL A 55 3.90 3.42 7.62
N ARG A 56 4.58 4.05 6.66
CA ARG A 56 5.08 3.40 5.43
C ARG A 56 6.17 2.37 5.73
N ASP A 57 7.14 2.74 6.57
CA ASP A 57 8.22 1.85 6.99
C ASP A 57 7.65 0.63 7.72
N PHE A 58 6.71 0.87 8.65
CA PHE A 58 6.00 -0.18 9.37
C PHE A 58 5.24 -1.12 8.44
N LEU A 59 4.48 -0.59 7.47
CA LEU A 59 3.74 -1.41 6.52
C LEU A 59 4.66 -2.24 5.60
N THR A 60 5.85 -1.75 5.31
CA THR A 60 6.87 -2.50 4.54
C THR A 60 7.32 -3.75 5.26
N LEU A 61 7.45 -3.66 6.58
CA LEU A 61 7.89 -4.75 7.45
C LEU A 61 6.73 -5.68 7.86
N GLN A 62 5.57 -5.12 8.16
CA GLN A 62 4.44 -5.80 8.79
C GLN A 62 3.13 -5.59 8.02
N TYR A 63 3.14 -5.76 6.69
CA TYR A 63 1.98 -5.52 5.83
C TYR A 63 0.70 -6.29 6.22
N LYS A 64 0.82 -7.39 6.97
CA LYS A 64 -0.33 -8.10 7.56
C LYS A 64 -1.18 -7.22 8.49
N LYS A 65 -0.55 -6.26 9.19
CA LYS A 65 -1.19 -5.30 10.10
C LYS A 65 -1.88 -4.13 9.38
N ARG A 66 -1.93 -4.11 8.04
CA ARG A 66 -2.70 -3.10 7.27
C ARG A 66 -4.19 -3.02 7.67
N PHE A 67 -4.74 -4.10 8.22
CA PHE A 67 -6.11 -4.15 8.73
C PHE A 67 -6.31 -3.54 10.12
N GLU A 68 -5.23 -3.11 10.77
CA GLU A 68 -5.26 -2.41 12.06
C GLU A 68 -5.14 -0.89 11.87
N LEU A 69 -4.66 -0.41 10.70
CA LEU A 69 -4.57 1.01 10.40
C LEU A 69 -5.94 1.68 10.39
N HIS A 70 -5.98 2.91 10.89
CA HIS A 70 -7.10 3.80 10.67
C HIS A 70 -7.36 3.96 9.15
N PRO A 71 -8.62 3.90 8.66
CA PRO A 71 -8.93 4.05 7.24
C PRO A 71 -8.29 5.29 6.60
N ARG A 72 -8.39 6.43 7.29
CA ARG A 72 -7.77 7.69 6.85
C ARG A 72 -6.25 7.61 6.71
N LEU A 73 -5.55 6.93 7.63
CA LEU A 73 -4.10 6.74 7.51
C LEU A 73 -3.75 5.89 6.30
N PHE A 74 -4.58 4.89 5.99
CA PHE A 74 -4.39 4.07 4.81
C PHE A 74 -4.61 4.88 3.52
N GLU A 75 -5.64 5.74 3.47
CA GLU A 75 -5.85 6.69 2.36
C GLU A 75 -4.65 7.64 2.18
N GLU A 76 -4.13 8.22 3.27
CA GLU A 76 -2.93 9.08 3.22
C GLU A 76 -1.68 8.31 2.78
N THR A 77 -1.55 7.05 3.20
CA THR A 77 -0.46 6.16 2.74
C THR A 77 -0.56 5.94 1.23
N VAL A 78 -1.74 5.62 0.72
CA VAL A 78 -1.99 5.47 -0.73
C VAL A 78 -1.67 6.78 -1.46
N ALA A 79 -2.15 7.92 -0.96
CA ALA A 79 -1.89 9.23 -1.54
C ALA A 79 -0.38 9.50 -1.62
N SER A 80 0.37 9.22 -0.56
CA SER A 80 1.82 9.43 -0.54
C SER A 80 2.57 8.61 -1.58
N VAL A 81 2.16 7.35 -1.83
CA VAL A 81 2.76 6.53 -2.90
C VAL A 81 2.54 7.16 -4.27
N PHE A 82 1.36 7.77 -4.52
CA PHE A 82 1.13 8.52 -5.75
C PHE A 82 1.89 9.85 -5.82
N ARG A 83 2.14 10.51 -4.68
CA ARG A 83 3.02 11.71 -4.64
C ARG A 83 4.43 11.36 -5.09
N ASP A 84 4.96 10.24 -4.63
CA ASP A 84 6.30 9.76 -5.01
C ASP A 84 6.38 9.42 -6.52
N ARG A 85 5.24 9.15 -7.15
CA ARG A 85 5.09 8.93 -8.60
C ARG A 85 4.87 10.22 -9.40
N GLY A 86 5.01 11.38 -8.76
CA GLY A 86 4.94 12.69 -9.41
C GLY A 86 3.53 13.27 -9.56
N PHE A 87 2.53 12.73 -8.87
CA PHE A 87 1.20 13.35 -8.80
C PHE A 87 1.11 14.34 -7.65
N HIS A 88 0.34 15.42 -7.85
CA HIS A 88 -0.24 16.13 -6.73
C HIS A 88 -1.45 15.33 -6.22
N ALA A 89 -1.33 14.72 -5.04
CA ALA A 89 -2.36 13.84 -4.47
C ALA A 89 -2.98 14.43 -3.20
N ARG A 90 -4.31 14.62 -3.22
CA ARG A 90 -5.10 15.15 -2.11
C ARG A 90 -6.17 14.16 -1.69
N VAL A 91 -6.15 13.74 -0.42
CA VAL A 91 -7.24 12.95 0.17
C VAL A 91 -8.45 13.86 0.39
N THR A 92 -9.62 13.40 -0.02
CA THR A 92 -10.87 14.17 0.10
C THR A 92 -11.45 14.07 1.51
N SER A 93 -12.30 15.00 1.89
CA SER A 93 -13.10 14.88 3.12
C SER A 93 -14.28 13.95 2.86
N TYR A 94 -14.67 13.16 3.86
CA TYR A 94 -15.73 12.12 3.87
C TYR A 94 -17.14 12.51 3.36
N SER A 95 -17.32 13.69 2.79
CA SER A 95 -18.60 14.27 2.41
C SER A 95 -18.65 14.65 0.92
N GLY A 96 -19.39 13.88 0.13
CA GLY A 96 -20.12 14.41 -1.04
C GLY A 96 -19.62 14.01 -2.43
N ASP A 97 -18.48 13.36 -2.54
CA ASP A 97 -17.85 12.93 -3.81
C ASP A 97 -18.28 11.54 -4.29
N GLY A 98 -19.21 10.89 -3.58
CA GLY A 98 -19.88 9.67 -4.05
C GLY A 98 -18.99 8.42 -4.10
N GLY A 99 -17.81 8.46 -3.47
CA GLY A 99 -16.89 7.32 -3.38
C GLY A 99 -15.49 7.55 -3.95
N ILE A 100 -15.09 8.80 -4.21
CA ILE A 100 -13.70 9.17 -4.51
C ILE A 100 -13.02 9.58 -3.20
N ASP A 101 -12.01 8.85 -2.77
CA ASP A 101 -11.30 9.11 -1.51
C ASP A 101 -10.03 9.97 -1.73
N ILE A 102 -9.45 9.93 -2.94
CA ILE A 102 -8.25 10.70 -3.31
C ILE A 102 -8.40 11.26 -4.72
N ILE A 103 -8.00 12.51 -4.90
CA ILE A 103 -7.88 13.15 -6.22
C ILE A 103 -6.39 13.30 -6.55
N LEU A 104 -5.99 12.79 -7.70
CA LEU A 104 -4.64 12.93 -8.25
C LEU A 104 -4.65 13.91 -9.41
N GLU A 105 -3.69 14.82 -9.44
CA GLU A 105 -3.54 15.85 -10.47
C GLU A 105 -2.10 15.88 -10.98
N ARG A 106 -1.96 15.99 -12.30
CA ARG A 106 -0.73 16.38 -12.98
C ARG A 106 -1.10 17.14 -14.27
N PRO A 107 -0.16 17.83 -14.94
CA PRO A 107 -0.50 18.62 -16.14
C PRO A 107 -1.28 17.80 -17.18
N GLY A 108 -2.51 18.22 -17.47
CA GLY A 108 -3.39 17.58 -18.46
C GLY A 108 -4.12 16.32 -17.97
N GLU A 109 -4.01 15.95 -16.70
CA GLU A 109 -4.59 14.70 -16.20
C GLU A 109 -5.09 14.82 -14.76
N THR A 110 -6.33 14.35 -14.56
CA THR A 110 -6.97 14.24 -13.25
C THR A 110 -7.52 12.82 -13.09
N VAL A 111 -7.22 12.18 -11.96
CA VAL A 111 -7.60 10.80 -11.67
C VAL A 111 -8.33 10.72 -10.33
N GLY A 112 -9.50 10.08 -10.32
CA GLY A 112 -10.24 9.80 -9.10
C GLY A 112 -9.87 8.43 -8.53
N VAL A 113 -9.54 8.35 -7.25
CA VAL A 113 -9.12 7.10 -6.60
C VAL A 113 -10.10 6.74 -5.51
N GLN A 114 -10.52 5.48 -5.48
CA GLN A 114 -11.25 4.89 -4.35
C GLN A 114 -10.36 3.91 -3.62
N VAL A 115 -10.40 3.95 -2.29
CA VAL A 115 -9.59 3.13 -1.40
C VAL A 115 -10.52 2.29 -0.52
N LYS A 116 -10.33 0.97 -0.49
CA LYS A 116 -11.04 0.06 0.40
C LYS A 116 -10.08 -0.76 1.26
N ARG A 117 -10.04 -0.45 2.55
CA ARG A 117 -9.27 -1.19 3.56
C ARG A 117 -10.06 -2.37 4.14
N TYR A 118 -10.44 -3.33 3.29
CA TYR A 118 -11.31 -4.47 3.64
C TYR A 118 -10.55 -5.80 3.63
N LYS A 119 -11.03 -6.79 4.40
CA LYS A 119 -10.55 -8.18 4.36
C LYS A 119 -11.21 -8.99 3.23
N ASP A 120 -12.49 -8.71 2.99
CA ASP A 120 -13.28 -9.40 1.97
C ASP A 120 -12.92 -8.97 0.55
N ALA A 121 -13.19 -9.85 -0.41
CA ALA A 121 -12.93 -9.57 -1.82
C ALA A 121 -13.88 -8.49 -2.35
N ILE A 122 -13.35 -7.59 -3.17
CA ILE A 122 -14.09 -6.48 -3.78
C ILE A 122 -14.98 -6.99 -4.90
N SER A 123 -16.26 -6.65 -4.85
CA SER A 123 -17.24 -7.08 -5.85
C SER A 123 -17.23 -6.22 -7.10
N ALA A 124 -17.78 -6.78 -8.19
CA ALA A 124 -18.01 -6.05 -9.43
C ALA A 124 -18.92 -4.82 -9.23
N GLU A 125 -19.87 -4.89 -8.30
CA GLU A 125 -20.76 -3.78 -7.96
C GLU A 125 -20.01 -2.59 -7.37
N GLN A 126 -19.03 -2.83 -6.49
CA GLN A 126 -18.20 -1.76 -5.92
C GLN A 126 -17.40 -1.03 -7.01
N ILE A 127 -16.86 -1.77 -7.99
CA ILE A 127 -16.14 -1.16 -9.13
C ILE A 127 -17.10 -0.35 -10.02
N ARG A 128 -18.34 -0.82 -10.24
CA ARG A 128 -19.37 -0.03 -10.93
C ARG A 128 -19.74 1.23 -10.16
N SER A 129 -19.75 1.17 -8.83
CA SER A 129 -19.98 2.35 -7.99
C SER A 129 -18.88 3.39 -8.20
N LEU A 130 -17.60 2.98 -8.28
CA LEU A 130 -16.51 3.88 -8.63
C LEU A 130 -16.72 4.49 -10.02
N ALA A 131 -17.09 3.68 -11.02
CA ALA A 131 -17.37 4.20 -12.36
C ALA A 131 -18.47 5.28 -12.35
N GLY A 132 -19.54 5.08 -11.58
CA GLY A 132 -20.57 6.09 -11.38
C GLY A 132 -20.06 7.37 -10.72
N ALA A 133 -19.22 7.25 -9.69
CA ALA A 133 -18.61 8.40 -9.01
C ALA A 133 -17.67 9.18 -9.94
N LEU A 134 -16.85 8.50 -10.73
CA LEU A 134 -15.99 9.11 -11.74
C LEU A 134 -16.81 9.87 -12.79
N PHE A 135 -17.89 9.26 -13.29
CA PHE A 135 -18.79 9.89 -14.25
C PHE A 135 -19.40 11.18 -13.71
N ILE A 136 -19.96 11.13 -12.50
CA ILE A 136 -20.59 12.29 -11.85
C ILE A 136 -19.55 13.39 -11.56
N GLY A 137 -18.34 13.00 -11.16
CA GLY A 137 -17.24 13.91 -10.88
C GLY A 137 -16.50 14.45 -12.11
N GLY A 138 -16.86 14.02 -13.32
CA GLY A 138 -16.21 14.46 -14.57
C GLY A 138 -14.81 13.88 -14.79
N PHE A 139 -14.45 12.78 -14.12
CA PHE A 139 -13.18 12.09 -14.30
C PHE A 139 -13.26 11.09 -15.46
N THR A 140 -12.23 11.05 -16.29
CA THR A 140 -12.08 10.06 -17.38
C THR A 140 -11.18 8.89 -17.00
N LYS A 141 -10.50 8.98 -15.85
CA LYS A 141 -9.59 7.97 -15.32
C LYS A 141 -9.83 7.77 -13.82
N GLY A 142 -9.67 6.54 -13.36
CA GLY A 142 -9.67 6.25 -11.94
C GLY A 142 -8.87 5.02 -11.54
N VAL A 143 -8.64 4.89 -10.24
CA VAL A 143 -7.93 3.75 -9.64
C VAL A 143 -8.75 3.23 -8.47
N PHE A 144 -8.93 1.92 -8.40
CA PHE A 144 -9.48 1.24 -7.23
C PHE A 144 -8.35 0.57 -6.47
N VAL A 145 -8.07 1.03 -5.25
CA VAL A 145 -7.05 0.45 -4.37
C VAL A 145 -7.73 -0.36 -3.26
N THR A 146 -7.26 -1.59 -3.01
CA THR A 146 -7.78 -2.42 -1.91
C THR A 146 -6.69 -3.15 -1.12
N THR A 147 -6.93 -3.36 0.18
CA THR A 147 -6.09 -4.25 1.02
C THR A 147 -6.40 -5.73 0.86
N SER A 148 -7.37 -6.09 0.03
CA SER A 148 -7.75 -7.46 -0.30
C SER A 148 -7.47 -7.80 -1.77
N ARG A 149 -8.43 -8.43 -2.44
CA ARG A 149 -8.38 -8.89 -3.84
C ARG A 149 -9.67 -8.52 -4.53
N PHE A 150 -9.66 -8.48 -5.85
CA PHE A 150 -10.88 -8.34 -6.64
C PHE A 150 -11.50 -9.71 -6.92
N GLN A 151 -12.83 -9.77 -6.98
CA GLN A 151 -13.53 -10.95 -7.51
C GLN A 151 -13.28 -11.10 -9.02
N PRO A 152 -13.42 -12.31 -9.60
CA PRO A 152 -13.15 -12.55 -11.03
C PRO A 152 -13.84 -11.58 -11.99
N GLY A 153 -15.09 -11.20 -11.71
CA GLY A 153 -15.85 -10.25 -12.53
C GLY A 153 -15.39 -8.79 -12.42
N GLY A 154 -14.44 -8.46 -11.55
CA GLY A 154 -13.94 -7.10 -11.39
C GLY A 154 -13.14 -6.61 -12.60
N ALA A 155 -12.29 -7.46 -13.17
CA ALA A 155 -11.51 -7.15 -14.36
C ALA A 155 -12.40 -6.88 -15.58
N GLU A 156 -13.50 -7.64 -15.73
CA GLU A 156 -14.48 -7.44 -16.79
C GLU A 156 -15.15 -6.06 -16.71
N VAL A 157 -15.53 -5.62 -15.50
CA VAL A 157 -16.12 -4.29 -15.30
C VAL A 157 -15.12 -3.18 -15.64
N SER A 158 -13.86 -3.31 -15.19
CA SER A 158 -12.79 -2.35 -15.51
C SER A 158 -12.54 -2.25 -17.02
N ALA A 159 -12.46 -3.38 -17.72
CA ALA A 159 -12.31 -3.42 -19.17
C ALA A 159 -13.50 -2.76 -19.89
N LEU A 160 -14.72 -3.05 -19.43
CA LEU A 160 -15.96 -2.52 -20.00
C LEU A 160 -16.10 -0.99 -19.81
N ALA A 161 -15.63 -0.47 -18.68
CA ALA A 161 -15.55 0.96 -18.41
C ALA A 161 -14.53 1.65 -19.34
N SER A 162 -13.37 1.02 -19.52
CA SER A 162 -12.29 1.54 -20.39
C SER A 162 -12.76 1.74 -21.83
N VAL A 163 -13.50 0.77 -22.39
CA VAL A 163 -14.10 0.87 -23.74
C VAL A 163 -15.12 2.02 -23.85
N ARG A 164 -15.69 2.46 -22.74
CA ARG A 164 -16.63 3.61 -22.67
C ARG A 164 -15.94 4.94 -22.35
N GLY A 165 -14.61 5.00 -22.46
CA GLY A 165 -13.84 6.21 -22.20
C GLY A 165 -13.60 6.49 -20.71
N MET A 166 -13.77 5.48 -19.85
CA MET A 166 -13.51 5.57 -18.42
C MET A 166 -12.52 4.49 -17.99
N ALA A 167 -11.23 4.81 -18.04
CA ALA A 167 -10.19 3.86 -17.68
C ALA A 167 -10.15 3.68 -16.15
N ILE A 168 -10.38 2.45 -15.66
CA ILE A 168 -10.31 2.13 -14.23
C ILE A 168 -9.22 1.10 -14.00
N GLU A 169 -8.15 1.47 -13.29
CA GLU A 169 -7.12 0.51 -12.87
C GLU A 169 -7.49 -0.16 -11.54
N LEU A 170 -7.20 -1.45 -11.42
CA LEU A 170 -7.45 -2.24 -10.22
C LEU A 170 -6.12 -2.58 -9.52
N LEU A 171 -5.90 -2.01 -8.34
CA LEU A 171 -4.70 -2.19 -7.52
C LEU A 171 -5.04 -2.97 -6.24
N ASP A 172 -4.76 -4.27 -6.23
CA ASP A 172 -5.03 -5.15 -5.10
C ASP A 172 -3.88 -5.13 -4.07
N ALA A 173 -4.00 -5.93 -3.01
CA ALA A 173 -3.06 -5.86 -1.90
C ALA A 173 -1.61 -6.17 -2.29
N PRO A 174 -1.31 -7.24 -3.08
CA PRO A 174 0.05 -7.50 -3.54
C PRO A 174 0.58 -6.35 -4.40
N ARG A 175 -0.20 -5.88 -5.39
CA ARG A 175 0.25 -4.80 -6.27
C ARG A 175 0.51 -3.52 -5.49
N PHE A 176 -0.39 -3.10 -4.62
CA PHE A 176 -0.18 -1.91 -3.79
C PHE A 176 1.05 -2.04 -2.88
N PHE A 177 1.30 -3.23 -2.35
CA PHE A 177 2.47 -3.47 -1.50
C PHE A 177 3.79 -3.32 -2.26
N ASP A 178 3.83 -3.78 -3.51
CA ASP A 178 5.00 -3.59 -4.37
C ASP A 178 5.20 -2.10 -4.68
N GLU A 179 4.12 -1.35 -4.95
CA GLU A 179 4.23 0.10 -5.14
C GLU A 179 4.74 0.84 -3.92
N LEU A 180 4.26 0.45 -2.74
CA LEU A 180 4.72 1.00 -1.47
C LEU A 180 6.23 0.75 -1.30
N LYS A 181 6.73 -0.44 -1.63
CA LYS A 181 8.17 -0.74 -1.59
C LYS A 181 8.96 0.08 -2.59
N ILE A 182 8.50 0.17 -3.83
CA ILE A 182 9.17 0.94 -4.88
C ILE A 182 9.27 2.42 -4.48
N ALA A 183 8.19 2.99 -3.97
CA ALA A 183 8.14 4.38 -3.54
C ALA A 183 9.11 4.69 -2.38
N GLN A 184 9.42 3.70 -1.53
CA GLN A 184 10.41 3.82 -0.45
C GLN A 184 11.84 3.48 -0.89
N ARG A 185 12.01 2.84 -2.05
CA ARG A 185 13.31 2.48 -2.62
C ARG A 185 13.98 3.61 -3.40
N SER A 186 13.50 4.84 -3.27
CA SER A 186 13.99 6.07 -3.92
C SER A 186 15.41 6.52 -3.47
N ARG A 187 16.35 5.56 -3.42
CA ARG A 187 17.80 5.67 -3.60
C ARG A 187 18.36 4.70 -4.66
N PHE A 188 17.56 3.85 -5.32
CA PHE A 188 18.04 2.89 -6.33
C PHE A 188 17.46 3.16 -7.74
N ALA A 189 18.30 2.85 -8.74
CA ALA A 189 18.32 3.42 -10.08
C ALA A 189 17.12 3.06 -10.99
N GLU A 190 16.94 3.90 -12.02
CA GLU A 190 15.97 3.84 -13.13
C GLU A 190 15.79 2.45 -13.78
N GLN A 191 16.79 1.57 -13.66
CA GLN A 191 16.80 0.22 -14.25
C GLN A 191 15.84 -0.77 -13.56
N ASP A 192 15.53 -0.58 -12.28
CA ASP A 192 14.56 -1.44 -11.56
C ASP A 192 13.10 -1.10 -11.93
N PHE A 193 12.85 0.16 -12.30
CA PHE A 193 11.54 0.61 -12.80
C PHE A 193 11.17 -0.16 -14.07
N ASP A 194 12.04 -0.14 -15.09
CA ASP A 194 11.74 -0.77 -16.39
C ASP A 194 11.45 -2.28 -16.26
N ARG A 195 12.16 -2.98 -15.36
CA ARG A 195 11.95 -4.41 -15.11
C ARG A 195 10.59 -4.71 -14.45
N TYR A 196 10.10 -3.82 -13.58
CA TYR A 196 8.81 -3.97 -12.90
C TYR A 196 7.62 -3.61 -13.81
N TYR A 197 7.74 -2.54 -14.60
CA TYR A 197 6.65 -2.10 -15.49
C TYR A 197 6.55 -2.92 -16.79
N ALA A 198 7.60 -3.67 -17.18
CA ALA A 198 7.56 -4.62 -18.29
C ALA A 198 6.54 -5.77 -18.11
N LEU A 199 6.01 -5.99 -16.90
CA LEU A 199 5.03 -7.03 -16.58
C LEU A 199 3.55 -6.63 -16.76
N GLY A 200 3.27 -5.49 -17.42
CA GLY A 200 1.90 -5.18 -17.88
C GLY A 200 1.36 -3.81 -17.50
N PHE A 201 2.22 -2.83 -17.26
CA PHE A 201 1.79 -1.44 -17.24
C PHE A 201 1.91 -0.87 -18.65
N SER A 202 0.77 -0.53 -19.27
CA SER A 202 0.83 0.42 -20.39
C SER A 202 1.27 1.73 -19.80
N ARG A 203 2.45 2.21 -20.23
CA ARG A 203 2.79 3.63 -20.15
C ARG A 203 1.55 4.37 -20.70
N PHE A 204 0.99 5.28 -19.92
CA PHE A 204 -0.07 6.15 -20.42
C PHE A 204 0.56 7.00 -21.52
N GLU A 205 0.48 6.51 -22.75
CA GLU A 205 0.66 7.26 -24.00
C GLU A 205 -0.72 7.57 -24.60
#